data_AF-A0A2T7N560-F1
#
_entry.id   AF-A0A2T7N560-F1
#
_cell.length_a   1.000
_cell.length_b   1.000
_cell.length_c   1.000
_cell.angle_alpha   90.00
_cell.angle_beta   90.00
_cell.angle_gamma   90.00
#
_symmetry.space_group_name_H-M   'P 1'
#
loop_
_entity.id
_entity.type
_entity.pdbx_description
1 polymer ?
#
loop_
_entity_poly.entity_id
_entity_poly.type
_entity_poly.pdbx_seq_one_letter_code
_entity_poly.pdbx_strand_id
1 'polypeptide(L)'
;MKLIMSAIELVIMWIVIPILLFGGAPFSSPVAITVIASVIIAGSLLLSVYSALVVFYWSGRLPTTSFGPETTVQSGPYRFVRHPFNAGFILFLFGMGFLCGDYWRVLYVSVIGALAVIYSLLQEYLTSKRVTGYSEYKEKLPFMIPKAGKQIPFDKSTSIPWQFIVASFVVKLVILFILPSKVKNTKVLRDRRPFVIALAHQTHFDGPLIFYSTWRYIRFVATAIYVDRLGLLGWLAVIPVRRYAVDTSAIRQMLSTIRQGVPLGIAPEAARSWDGRPLHTKKEIWKLFRMLKIPIIPVKFFGVQRLWPRWSKTFSIGTSTVEFGNPIEADDPQLEEKVMNFLGKEDPTFKLPYRNYKHIEKLIWRCPSCGAIASIKSFRSGFSCSSCGKSWTKPTVNEVIQLHDKIMPGNMGLSFPIEDEVVFNGKSVKAKMYEDHAIIGDYRLDYNVIKNSSIEKSIEPVFGIGSEMVSFVSTTSALKWQEIVDFQIKFRLKRENYHTDLWG
;
A
#
# COMPACT_ATOMS: atom_id res chain seq x y z
N MET A 1 -13.42 3.86 26.29
CA MET A 1 -12.78 3.95 27.62
C MET A 1 -11.25 4.08 27.54
N LYS A 2 -10.50 3.08 27.06
CA LYS A 2 -9.01 3.14 27.07
C LYS A 2 -8.39 4.28 26.25
N LEU A 3 -8.89 4.59 25.04
CA LEU A 3 -8.37 5.70 24.22
C LEU A 3 -8.61 7.09 24.86
N ILE A 4 -9.78 7.26 25.48
CA ILE A 4 -10.15 8.50 26.18
C ILE A 4 -9.20 8.73 27.35
N MET A 5 -8.91 7.68 28.12
CA MET A 5 -7.95 7.72 29.21
C MET A 5 -6.53 8.03 28.74
N SER A 6 -6.08 7.47 27.61
CA SER A 6 -4.80 7.86 27.00
C SER A 6 -4.77 9.33 26.61
N ALA A 7 -5.87 9.86 26.06
CA ALA A 7 -5.96 11.27 25.71
C ALA A 7 -5.94 12.16 26.96
N ILE A 8 -6.65 11.78 28.03
CA ILE A 8 -6.64 12.49 29.32
C ILE A 8 -5.23 12.50 29.91
N GLU A 9 -4.52 11.38 29.94
CA GLU A 9 -3.14 11.32 30.43
C GLU A 9 -2.20 12.25 29.64
N LEU A 10 -2.34 12.30 28.32
CA LEU A 10 -1.58 13.22 27.49
C LEU A 10 -1.90 14.68 27.78
N VAL A 11 -3.18 15.03 27.97
CA VAL A 11 -3.61 16.38 28.37
C VAL A 11 -3.02 16.74 29.75
N ILE A 12 -3.05 15.81 30.70
CA ILE A 12 -2.49 16.05 32.03
C ILE A 12 -0.97 16.30 31.93
N MET A 13 -0.24 15.43 31.24
CA MET A 13 1.21 15.55 31.12
C MET A 13 1.62 16.80 30.35
N TRP A 14 1.02 17.06 29.19
CA TRP A 14 1.51 18.08 28.26
C TRP A 14 0.84 19.45 28.40
N ILE A 15 -0.25 19.55 29.17
CA ILE A 15 -0.98 20.81 29.37
C ILE A 15 -1.10 21.12 30.86
N VAL A 16 -1.72 20.25 31.66
CA VAL A 16 -2.03 20.56 33.07
C VAL A 16 -0.75 20.70 33.91
N ILE A 17 0.17 19.73 33.84
CA ILE A 17 1.42 19.78 34.62
C ILE A 17 2.26 21.03 34.25
N PRO A 18 2.49 21.34 32.95
CA PRO A 18 3.21 22.57 32.58
C PRO A 18 2.52 23.84 33.06
N ILE A 19 1.19 23.93 32.98
CA ILE A 19 0.46 25.10 33.50
C ILE A 19 0.62 25.22 35.01
N LEU A 20 0.56 24.12 35.75
CA LEU A 20 0.74 24.14 37.21
C LEU A 20 2.17 24.53 37.62
N LEU A 21 3.19 24.15 36.84
CA LEU A 21 4.59 24.43 37.16
C LEU A 21 5.07 25.80 36.70
N PHE A 22 4.55 26.28 35.57
CA PHE A 22 5.07 27.47 34.88
C PHE A 22 4.01 28.56 34.70
N GLY A 23 2.77 28.34 35.12
CA GLY A 23 1.70 29.33 35.06
C GLY A 23 2.06 30.59 35.84
N GLY A 24 2.04 31.74 35.16
CA GLY A 24 2.42 33.03 35.74
C GLY A 24 3.93 33.21 35.98
N ALA A 25 4.77 32.31 35.48
CA ALA A 25 6.22 32.45 35.59
C ALA A 25 6.78 33.53 34.64
N PRO A 26 7.71 34.39 35.10
CA PRO A 26 8.47 35.24 34.19
C PRO A 26 9.42 34.37 33.36
N PHE A 27 9.43 34.57 32.05
CA PHE A 27 10.45 33.99 31.16
C PHE A 27 11.62 34.98 31.02
N SER A 28 12.46 35.04 32.07
CA SER A 28 13.50 36.07 32.22
C SER A 28 14.93 35.52 32.09
N SER A 29 15.11 34.35 31.46
CA SER A 29 16.46 33.79 31.27
C SER A 29 17.32 34.65 30.34
N PRO A 30 18.66 34.71 30.57
CA PRO A 30 19.60 35.32 29.63
C PRO A 30 19.48 34.74 28.21
N VAL A 31 19.74 35.54 27.19
CA VAL A 31 19.57 35.16 25.77
C VAL A 31 20.22 33.82 25.42
N ALA A 32 21.45 33.57 25.89
CA ALA A 32 22.15 32.31 25.65
C ALA A 32 21.39 31.09 26.21
N ILE A 33 20.88 31.20 27.44
CA ILE A 33 20.07 30.16 28.08
C ILE A 33 18.73 30.00 27.36
N THR A 34 18.11 31.11 26.96
CA THR A 34 16.86 31.09 26.19
C THR A 34 17.00 30.30 24.89
N VAL A 35 18.09 30.52 24.14
CA VAL A 35 18.37 29.77 22.90
C VAL A 35 18.54 28.28 23.18
N ILE A 36 19.38 27.92 24.15
CA ILE A 36 19.63 26.51 24.53
C ILE A 36 18.34 25.83 24.96
N ALA A 37 17.57 26.47 25.86
CA ALA A 37 16.31 25.95 26.37
C ALA A 37 15.27 25.79 25.25
N SER A 38 15.19 26.72 24.31
CA SER A 38 14.30 26.61 23.14
C SER A 38 14.65 25.42 22.25
N VAL A 39 15.96 25.17 22.02
CA VAL A 39 16.43 24.01 21.26
C VAL A 39 16.09 22.71 21.99
N ILE A 40 16.29 22.65 23.31
CA ILE A 40 15.90 21.50 24.14
C ILE A 40 14.40 21.24 24.05
N ILE A 41 13.57 22.28 24.16
CA ILE A 41 12.12 22.17 24.04
C ILE A 41 11.73 21.62 22.66
N ALA A 42 12.23 22.22 21.57
CA ALA A 42 11.94 21.77 20.22
C ALA A 42 12.35 20.30 20.00
N GLY A 43 13.57 19.92 20.39
CA GLY A 43 14.06 18.54 20.28
C GLY A 43 13.26 17.54 21.12
N SER A 44 12.87 17.93 22.34
CA SER A 44 12.10 17.10 23.26
C SER A 44 10.66 16.85 22.79
N LEU A 45 10.03 17.87 22.18
CA LEU A 45 8.73 17.75 21.54
C LEU A 45 8.81 16.84 20.31
N LEU A 46 9.82 17.01 19.44
CA LEU A 46 10.03 16.14 18.28
C LEU A 46 10.23 14.67 18.69
N LEU A 47 11.07 14.42 19.70
CA LEU A 47 11.30 13.07 20.24
C LEU A 47 10.00 12.45 20.79
N SER A 48 9.25 13.22 21.55
CA SER A 48 7.99 12.78 22.16
C SER A 48 6.92 12.49 21.11
N VAL A 49 6.72 13.40 20.15
CA VAL A 49 5.77 13.23 19.05
C VAL A 49 6.14 12.02 18.20
N TYR A 50 7.43 11.87 17.83
CA TYR A 50 7.86 10.72 17.05
C TYR A 50 7.65 9.40 17.81
N SER A 51 8.00 9.36 19.10
CA SER A 51 7.78 8.18 19.95
C SER A 51 6.30 7.85 20.07
N ALA A 52 5.44 8.85 20.26
CA ALA A 52 4.00 8.67 20.35
C ALA A 52 3.41 8.12 19.04
N LEU A 53 3.83 8.66 17.89
CA LEU A 53 3.40 8.19 16.58
C LEU A 53 3.84 6.74 16.34
N VAL A 54 5.08 6.38 16.69
CA VAL A 54 5.57 5.00 16.57
C VAL A 54 4.67 4.03 17.38
N VAL A 55 4.36 4.37 18.64
CA VAL A 55 3.46 3.56 19.48
C VAL A 55 2.06 3.49 18.87
N PHE A 56 1.56 4.59 18.33
CA PHE A 56 0.25 4.64 17.69
C PHE A 56 0.17 3.74 16.45
N TYR A 57 1.14 3.80 15.54
CA TYR A 57 1.14 2.94 14.34
C TYR A 57 1.40 1.46 14.65
N TRP A 58 2.07 1.15 15.77
CA TRP A 58 2.31 -0.23 16.19
C TRP A 58 1.12 -0.85 16.96
N SER A 59 0.54 -0.09 17.89
CA SER A 59 -0.43 -0.60 18.87
C SER A 59 -1.87 -0.08 18.69
N GLY A 60 -2.05 0.96 17.89
CA GLY A 60 -3.33 1.63 17.67
C GLY A 60 -3.75 2.52 18.84
N ARG A 61 -2.82 2.79 19.75
CA ARG A 61 -3.04 3.57 20.96
C ARG A 61 -1.96 4.61 21.12
N LEU A 62 -2.33 5.73 21.72
CA LEU A 62 -1.37 6.72 22.17
C LEU A 62 -0.58 6.17 23.35
N PRO A 63 0.67 6.61 23.56
CA PRO A 63 1.46 6.19 24.70
C PRO A 63 0.73 6.52 26.00
N THR A 64 0.68 5.56 26.91
CA THR A 64 0.09 5.72 28.24
C THR A 64 1.12 5.43 29.30
N THR A 65 0.96 6.12 30.41
CA THR A 65 1.72 5.84 31.62
C THR A 65 1.03 4.75 32.44
N SER A 66 -0.31 4.64 32.37
CA SER A 66 -1.07 3.73 33.25
C SER A 66 -1.13 2.26 32.83
N PHE A 67 -1.00 1.93 31.53
CA PHE A 67 -1.23 0.55 31.05
C PHE A 67 0.02 -0.19 30.58
N GLY A 68 1.16 0.48 30.50
CA GLY A 68 2.40 -0.06 29.94
C GLY A 68 2.25 -0.50 28.46
N PRO A 69 3.36 -0.79 27.77
CA PRO A 69 3.30 -1.34 26.41
C PRO A 69 2.82 -2.79 26.48
N GLU A 70 1.79 -3.13 25.70
CA GLU A 70 1.27 -4.51 25.64
C GLU A 70 2.12 -5.43 24.74
N THR A 71 3.07 -4.85 23.99
CA THR A 71 4.04 -5.54 23.13
C THR A 71 5.36 -4.77 23.14
N THR A 72 6.48 -5.44 22.94
CA THR A 72 7.80 -4.79 22.76
C THR A 72 7.82 -3.97 21.47
N VAL A 73 7.80 -2.65 21.59
CA VAL A 73 7.97 -1.74 20.45
C VAL A 73 9.46 -1.53 20.22
N GLN A 74 9.98 -1.99 19.07
CA GLN A 74 11.39 -1.90 18.70
C GLN A 74 11.61 -0.99 17.49
N SER A 75 10.76 0.03 17.34
CA SER A 75 10.71 0.93 16.19
C SER A 75 11.15 2.36 16.56
N GLY A 76 11.72 3.09 15.61
CA GLY A 76 12.08 4.50 15.80
C GLY A 76 12.98 4.75 17.03
N PRO A 77 12.65 5.71 17.92
CA PRO A 77 13.48 6.02 19.09
C PRO A 77 13.60 4.86 20.08
N TYR A 78 12.63 3.94 20.08
CA TYR A 78 12.64 2.75 20.92
C TYR A 78 13.74 1.74 20.53
N ARG A 79 14.46 1.96 19.42
CA ARG A 79 15.65 1.18 19.07
C ARG A 79 16.90 1.58 19.85
N PHE A 80 16.88 2.73 20.51
CA PHE A 80 18.02 3.30 21.22
C PHE A 80 17.81 3.36 22.72
N VAL A 81 16.57 3.59 23.17
CA VAL A 81 16.21 3.72 24.60
C VAL A 81 14.83 3.11 24.84
N ARG A 82 14.58 2.62 26.05
CA ARG A 82 13.31 1.94 26.40
C ARG A 82 12.13 2.91 26.61
N HIS A 83 12.41 4.11 27.10
CA HIS A 83 11.38 5.13 27.41
C HIS A 83 11.64 6.50 26.73
N PRO A 84 11.71 6.57 25.39
CA PRO A 84 12.01 7.82 24.68
C PRO A 84 10.92 8.88 24.84
N PHE A 85 9.64 8.47 24.92
CA PHE A 85 8.52 9.38 25.14
C PHE A 85 8.61 10.08 26.51
N ASN A 86 8.86 9.32 27.58
CA ASN A 86 9.00 9.87 28.93
C ASN A 86 10.29 10.70 29.07
N ALA A 87 11.39 10.27 28.42
CA ALA A 87 12.63 11.04 28.36
C ALA A 87 12.41 12.40 27.70
N GLY A 88 11.66 12.44 26.59
CA GLY A 88 11.26 13.68 25.93
C GLY A 88 10.41 14.57 26.84
N PHE A 89 9.44 14.03 27.55
CA PHE A 89 8.64 14.81 28.50
C PHE A 89 9.48 15.43 29.63
N ILE A 90 10.41 14.67 30.21
CA ILE A 90 11.31 15.18 31.25
C ILE A 90 12.19 16.32 30.69
N LEU A 91 12.81 16.11 29.52
CA LEU A 91 13.62 17.13 28.86
C LEU A 91 12.82 18.40 28.53
N PHE A 92 11.56 18.25 28.14
CA PHE A 92 10.65 19.36 27.90
C PHE A 92 10.45 20.20 29.17
N LEU A 93 10.17 19.56 30.32
CA LEU A 93 10.03 20.26 31.60
C LEU A 93 11.32 20.98 32.00
N PHE A 94 12.49 20.37 31.78
CA PHE A 94 13.78 21.01 32.06
C PHE A 94 14.02 22.23 31.17
N GLY A 95 13.71 22.12 29.87
CA GLY A 95 13.77 23.26 28.96
C GLY A 95 12.87 24.42 29.41
N MET A 96 11.63 24.12 29.81
CA MET A 96 10.73 25.14 30.37
C MET A 96 11.26 25.75 31.67
N GLY A 97 11.84 24.93 32.56
CA GLY A 97 12.48 25.39 33.80
C GLY A 97 13.64 26.35 33.53
N PHE A 98 14.49 26.06 32.54
CA PHE A 98 15.59 26.94 32.16
C PHE A 98 15.11 28.26 31.54
N LEU A 99 14.01 28.26 30.78
CA LEU A 99 13.41 29.49 30.24
C LEU A 99 12.90 30.44 31.33
N CYS A 100 12.43 29.91 32.45
CA CYS A 100 11.94 30.75 33.55
C CYS A 100 13.06 31.47 34.31
N GLY A 101 14.33 31.07 34.15
CA GLY A 101 15.47 31.69 34.82
C GLY A 101 15.47 31.60 36.36
N ASP A 102 14.60 30.76 36.93
CA ASP A 102 14.39 30.61 38.37
C ASP A 102 14.89 29.24 38.86
N TYR A 103 15.83 29.28 39.81
CA TYR A 103 16.43 28.08 40.40
C TYR A 103 15.39 27.15 41.07
N TRP A 104 14.35 27.73 41.69
CA TRP A 104 13.31 26.94 42.36
C TRP A 104 12.47 26.11 41.39
N ARG A 105 12.20 26.64 40.20
CA ARG A 105 11.50 25.89 39.15
C ARG A 105 12.33 24.74 38.61
N VAL A 106 13.64 24.94 38.44
CA VAL A 106 14.55 23.86 38.05
C VAL A 106 14.57 22.75 39.11
N LEU A 107 14.54 23.11 40.40
CA LEU A 107 14.42 22.15 41.50
C LEU A 107 13.09 21.39 41.46
N TYR A 108 11.96 22.07 41.32
CA TYR A 108 10.63 21.43 41.21
C TYR A 108 10.55 20.47 40.02
N VAL A 109 11.06 20.88 38.85
CA VAL A 109 11.16 20.04 37.66
C VAL A 109 12.04 18.82 37.93
N SER A 110 13.14 18.96 38.67
CA SER A 110 14.01 17.84 39.03
C SER A 110 13.29 16.82 39.90
N VAL A 111 12.49 17.26 40.88
CA VAL A 111 11.65 16.39 41.72
C VAL A 111 10.61 15.66 40.88
N ILE A 112 9.89 16.37 40.00
CA ILE A 112 8.86 15.77 39.14
C ILE A 112 9.48 14.82 38.12
N GLY A 113 10.64 15.15 37.56
CA GLY A 113 11.41 14.29 36.69
C GLY A 113 11.83 12.99 37.39
N ALA A 114 12.31 13.09 38.63
CA ALA A 114 12.65 11.91 39.44
C ALA A 114 11.43 11.03 39.72
N LEU A 115 10.28 11.62 40.06
CA LEU A 115 9.02 10.89 40.21
C LEU A 115 8.58 10.20 38.90
N ALA A 116 8.70 10.87 37.76
CA ALA A 116 8.40 10.29 36.45
C ALA A 116 9.34 9.12 36.09
N VAL A 117 10.62 9.19 36.49
CA VAL A 117 11.59 8.10 36.36
C VAL A 117 11.19 6.91 37.23
N ILE A 118 10.91 7.13 38.52
CA ILE A 118 10.50 6.09 39.47
C ILE A 118 9.21 5.41 38.98
N TYR A 119 8.23 6.20 38.54
CA TYR A 119 6.99 5.69 37.98
C TYR A 119 7.24 4.86 36.71
N SER A 120 8.12 5.31 35.83
CA SER A 120 8.50 4.57 34.61
C SER A 120 9.17 3.23 34.94
N LEU A 121 10.01 3.17 35.98
CA LEU A 121 10.64 1.93 36.45
C LEU A 121 9.62 0.96 37.04
N LEU A 122 8.65 1.45 37.81
CA LEU A 122 7.56 0.63 38.35
C LEU A 122 6.73 0.02 37.21
N GLN A 123 6.36 0.81 36.21
CA GLN A 123 5.63 0.33 35.03
C GLN A 123 6.44 -0.68 34.21
N GLU A 124 7.75 -0.47 34.07
CA GLU A 124 8.64 -1.40 33.40
C GLU A 124 8.70 -2.75 34.13
N TYR A 125 8.80 -2.72 35.47
CA TYR A 125 8.76 -3.92 36.30
C TYR A 125 7.45 -4.70 36.12
N LEU A 126 6.30 -4.01 36.14
CA LEU A 126 5.00 -4.65 35.89
C LEU A 126 4.90 -5.23 34.48
N THR A 127 5.46 -4.54 33.49
CA THR A 127 5.46 -4.94 32.08
C THR A 127 6.33 -6.19 31.86
N SER A 128 7.50 -6.26 32.51
CA SER A 128 8.40 -7.42 32.42
C SER A 128 7.74 -8.74 32.87
N LYS A 129 6.72 -8.66 33.73
CA LYS A 129 5.94 -9.82 34.17
C LYS A 129 4.79 -10.19 33.22
N ARG A 130 4.31 -9.23 32.42
CA ARG A 130 3.12 -9.40 31.56
C ARG A 130 3.46 -9.67 30.09
N VAL A 131 4.60 -9.18 29.61
CA VAL A 131 4.96 -9.20 28.19
C VAL A 131 6.12 -10.16 27.95
N THR A 132 5.85 -11.23 27.21
CA THR A 132 6.84 -12.22 26.79
C THR A 132 7.96 -11.55 25.97
N GLY A 133 9.22 -11.89 26.27
CA GLY A 133 10.39 -11.33 25.57
C GLY A 133 10.78 -9.90 25.97
N TYR A 134 10.06 -9.26 26.90
CA TYR A 134 10.42 -7.92 27.37
C TYR A 134 11.75 -7.90 28.15
N SER A 135 12.07 -8.97 28.89
CA SER A 135 13.34 -9.09 29.62
C SER A 135 14.56 -9.05 28.70
N GLU A 136 14.54 -9.75 27.56
CA GLU A 136 15.61 -9.68 26.57
C GLU A 136 15.78 -8.28 25.97
N TYR A 137 14.65 -7.60 25.72
CA TYR A 137 14.66 -6.21 25.28
C TYR A 137 15.27 -5.27 26.35
N LYS A 138 15.00 -5.56 27.62
CA LYS A 138 15.54 -4.84 28.79
C LYS A 138 17.06 -4.86 28.84
N GLU A 139 17.67 -6.00 28.52
CA GLU A 139 19.12 -6.21 28.55
C GLU A 139 19.84 -5.50 27.40
N LYS A 140 19.21 -5.51 26.22
CA LYS A 140 19.79 -4.94 24.98
C LYS A 140 19.87 -3.42 25.02
N LEU A 141 18.89 -2.74 25.62
CA LEU A 141 18.77 -1.28 25.52
C LEU A 141 18.83 -0.54 26.86
N PRO A 142 19.41 0.67 26.89
CA PRO A 142 19.39 1.52 28.07
C PRO A 142 17.99 2.06 28.38
N PHE A 143 17.81 2.63 29.58
CA PHE A 143 16.50 3.09 30.07
C PHE A 143 15.95 4.31 29.32
N MET A 144 16.60 5.46 29.48
CA MET A 144 16.18 6.75 28.90
C MET A 144 17.32 7.50 28.20
N ILE A 145 18.58 7.21 28.57
CA ILE A 145 19.76 7.87 28.00
C ILE A 145 20.43 6.92 27.02
N PRO A 146 20.60 7.30 25.75
CA PRO A 146 21.24 6.43 24.76
C PRO A 146 22.70 6.17 25.16
N LYS A 147 23.17 4.93 24.93
CA LYS A 147 24.55 4.52 25.16
C LYS A 147 25.17 4.11 23.83
N ALA A 148 26.39 4.57 23.55
CA ALA A 148 27.12 4.18 22.35
C ALA A 148 27.20 2.65 22.24
N GLY A 149 26.97 2.12 21.03
CA GLY A 149 26.97 0.68 20.75
C GLY A 149 25.72 -0.10 21.18
N LYS A 150 24.83 0.46 22.02
CA LYS A 150 23.56 -0.19 22.40
C LYS A 150 22.41 0.27 21.51
N GLN A 151 22.16 -0.47 20.43
CA GLN A 151 21.04 -0.22 19.52
C GLN A 151 20.52 -1.50 18.89
N ILE A 152 19.23 -1.52 18.55
CA ILE A 152 18.65 -2.56 17.71
C ILE A 152 18.83 -2.15 16.24
N PRO A 153 19.40 -3.01 15.36
CA PRO A 153 19.54 -2.69 13.95
C PRO A 153 18.16 -2.48 13.30
N PHE A 154 18.11 -1.64 12.27
CA PHE A 154 16.87 -1.35 11.58
C PHE A 154 16.48 -2.54 10.69
N ASP A 155 15.30 -3.11 10.93
CA ASP A 155 14.69 -4.09 10.04
C ASP A 155 13.23 -3.70 9.80
N LYS A 156 12.81 -3.61 8.54
CA LYS A 156 11.44 -3.21 8.17
C LYS A 156 10.36 -4.17 8.68
N SER A 157 10.72 -5.38 9.07
CA SER A 157 9.82 -6.35 9.71
C SER A 157 9.57 -6.05 11.20
N THR A 158 10.51 -5.40 11.89
CA THR A 158 10.44 -5.06 13.33
C THR A 158 10.32 -3.56 13.59
N SER A 159 10.63 -2.74 12.58
CA SER A 159 10.79 -1.29 12.67
C SER A 159 9.92 -0.57 11.64
N ILE A 160 9.09 0.37 12.11
CA ILE A 160 8.37 1.31 11.25
C ILE A 160 9.35 2.39 10.77
N PRO A 161 9.59 2.54 9.46
CA PRO A 161 10.35 3.66 8.91
C PRO A 161 9.65 4.98 9.24
N TRP A 162 10.39 6.03 9.65
CA TRP A 162 9.78 7.34 9.89
C TRP A 162 9.12 7.91 8.62
N GLN A 163 9.68 7.57 7.44
CA GLN A 163 9.12 7.91 6.14
C GLN A 163 7.70 7.37 5.97
N PHE A 164 7.41 6.17 6.50
CA PHE A 164 6.07 5.60 6.47
C PHE A 164 5.08 6.45 7.28
N ILE A 165 5.47 6.92 8.47
CA ILE A 165 4.62 7.74 9.33
C ILE A 165 4.27 9.06 8.63
N VAL A 166 5.28 9.73 8.07
CA VAL A 166 5.10 10.99 7.32
C VAL A 166 4.23 10.74 6.08
N ALA A 167 4.56 9.72 5.28
CA ALA A 167 3.80 9.38 4.07
C ALA A 167 2.34 9.02 4.40
N SER A 168 2.08 8.24 5.44
CA SER A 168 0.72 7.88 5.86
C SER A 168 -0.08 9.12 6.28
N PHE A 169 0.54 10.06 7.00
CA PHE A 169 -0.10 11.31 7.37
C PHE A 169 -0.43 12.18 6.14
N VAL A 170 0.53 12.37 5.24
CA VAL A 170 0.33 13.13 4.00
C VAL A 170 -0.74 12.49 3.12
N VAL A 171 -0.67 11.18 2.90
CA VAL A 171 -1.68 10.43 2.12
C VAL A 171 -3.07 10.60 2.74
N LYS A 172 -3.19 10.55 4.07
CA LYS A 172 -4.47 10.75 4.76
C LYS A 172 -5.04 12.13 4.48
N LEU A 173 -4.24 13.18 4.59
CA LEU A 173 -4.66 14.54 4.27
C LEU A 173 -5.04 14.68 2.79
N VAL A 174 -4.21 14.18 1.88
CA VAL A 174 -4.46 14.25 0.44
C VAL A 174 -5.76 13.55 0.07
N ILE A 175 -6.00 12.33 0.55
CA ILE A 175 -7.23 11.58 0.28
C ILE A 175 -8.44 12.28 0.90
N LEU A 176 -8.32 12.88 2.08
CA LEU A 176 -9.42 13.61 2.72
C LEU A 176 -9.98 14.73 1.82
N PHE A 177 -9.11 15.43 1.08
CA PHE A 177 -9.53 16.54 0.21
C PHE A 177 -9.83 16.10 -1.23
N ILE A 178 -9.04 15.18 -1.79
CA ILE A 178 -9.07 14.86 -3.23
C ILE A 178 -9.99 13.67 -3.53
N LEU A 179 -10.12 12.73 -2.60
CA LEU A 179 -10.88 11.50 -2.76
C LEU A 179 -11.62 11.14 -1.46
N PRO A 180 -12.61 11.95 -1.01
CA PRO A 180 -13.32 11.69 0.23
C PRO A 180 -13.87 10.26 0.25
N SER A 181 -13.32 9.46 1.17
CA SER A 181 -13.50 8.01 1.17
C SER A 181 -14.22 7.54 2.41
N LYS A 182 -15.29 6.78 2.21
CA LYS A 182 -16.00 6.07 3.28
C LYS A 182 -15.29 4.75 3.55
N VAL A 183 -15.09 4.41 4.81
CA VAL A 183 -14.46 3.15 5.20
C VAL A 183 -15.47 2.29 5.94
N LYS A 184 -15.74 1.09 5.43
CA LYS A 184 -16.70 0.14 6.01
C LYS A 184 -15.96 -1.00 6.70
N ASN A 185 -16.55 -1.49 7.80
CA ASN A 185 -16.07 -2.64 8.56
C ASN A 185 -14.63 -2.52 9.10
N THR A 186 -14.20 -1.33 9.54
CA THR A 186 -12.86 -1.13 10.13
C THR A 186 -12.61 -1.89 11.43
N LYS A 187 -13.65 -2.48 12.04
CA LYS A 187 -13.57 -3.23 13.28
C LYS A 187 -12.66 -4.45 13.16
N VAL A 188 -12.58 -5.08 11.97
CA VAL A 188 -11.72 -6.25 11.72
C VAL A 188 -10.23 -5.92 11.89
N LEU A 189 -9.85 -4.66 11.67
CA LEU A 189 -8.46 -4.20 11.80
C LEU A 189 -8.03 -4.00 13.26
N ARG A 190 -8.97 -4.13 14.22
CA ARG A 190 -8.67 -4.02 15.66
C ARG A 190 -8.08 -5.32 16.23
N ASP A 191 -8.24 -6.44 15.52
CA ASP A 191 -7.57 -7.67 15.91
C ASP A 191 -6.05 -7.47 15.86
N ARG A 192 -5.38 -8.02 16.86
CA ARG A 192 -3.92 -7.95 17.03
C ARG A 192 -3.19 -9.04 16.29
N ARG A 193 -3.86 -10.15 15.97
CA ARG A 193 -3.28 -11.21 15.15
C ARG A 193 -2.79 -10.62 13.82
N PRO A 194 -1.64 -11.06 13.30
CA PRO A 194 -1.25 -10.72 11.93
C PRO A 194 -2.27 -11.31 10.96
N PHE A 195 -2.51 -10.61 9.85
CA PHE A 195 -3.43 -11.02 8.80
C PHE A 195 -2.86 -10.63 7.43
N VAL A 196 -3.41 -11.20 6.37
CA VAL A 196 -3.17 -10.78 4.99
C VAL A 196 -4.36 -9.96 4.51
N ILE A 197 -4.12 -8.75 4.01
CA ILE A 197 -5.09 -8.03 3.19
C ILE A 197 -4.98 -8.58 1.76
N ALA A 198 -6.04 -9.25 1.30
CA ALA A 198 -6.20 -9.61 -0.10
C ALA A 198 -7.02 -8.51 -0.79
N LEU A 199 -6.37 -7.62 -1.55
CA LEU A 199 -7.06 -6.47 -2.15
C LEU A 199 -7.40 -6.67 -3.63
N ALA A 200 -8.57 -6.18 -4.04
CA ALA A 200 -8.88 -5.99 -5.45
C ALA A 200 -7.93 -4.94 -6.04
N HIS A 201 -7.25 -5.26 -7.14
CA HIS A 201 -6.29 -4.36 -7.74
C HIS A 201 -6.91 -3.68 -8.96
N GLN A 202 -7.40 -2.46 -8.79
CA GLN A 202 -8.14 -1.71 -9.81
C GLN A 202 -7.38 -0.48 -10.27
N THR A 203 -6.76 0.26 -9.35
CA THR A 203 -6.19 1.58 -9.64
C THR A 203 -4.85 1.81 -8.93
N HIS A 204 -4.22 2.96 -9.18
CA HIS A 204 -3.07 3.37 -8.37
C HIS A 204 -3.46 3.85 -6.95
N PHE A 205 -4.74 4.07 -6.67
CA PHE A 205 -5.22 4.49 -5.35
C PHE A 205 -5.38 3.34 -4.36
N ASP A 206 -5.34 2.09 -4.80
CA ASP A 206 -5.63 0.93 -3.94
C ASP A 206 -4.74 0.93 -2.69
N GLY A 207 -3.42 1.07 -2.85
CA GLY A 207 -2.48 1.20 -1.73
C GLY A 207 -2.72 2.43 -0.85
N PRO A 208 -2.73 3.66 -1.42
CA PRO A 208 -3.08 4.88 -0.69
C PRO A 208 -4.39 4.81 0.09
N LEU A 209 -5.44 4.19 -0.46
CA LEU A 209 -6.74 4.03 0.20
C LEU A 209 -6.67 3.08 1.39
N ILE A 210 -5.86 2.01 1.32
CA ILE A 210 -5.57 1.20 2.50
C ILE A 210 -4.86 2.03 3.57
N PHE A 211 -3.82 2.81 3.21
CA PHE A 211 -3.13 3.67 4.16
C PHE A 211 -4.05 4.71 4.79
N TYR A 212 -4.99 5.28 4.03
CA TYR A 212 -6.03 6.16 4.56
C TYR A 212 -6.96 5.44 5.55
N SER A 213 -7.31 4.18 5.25
CA SER A 213 -8.31 3.40 5.99
C SER A 213 -7.82 2.78 7.30
N THR A 214 -6.50 2.76 7.53
CA THR A 214 -5.91 2.08 8.69
C THR A 214 -4.82 2.90 9.38
N TRP A 215 -4.60 2.60 10.66
CA TRP A 215 -3.43 3.05 11.41
C TRP A 215 -2.36 1.95 11.47
N ARG A 216 -2.67 0.70 11.09
CA ARG A 216 -1.72 -0.40 11.16
C ARG A 216 -0.59 -0.19 10.14
N TYR A 217 0.64 -0.43 10.57
CA TYR A 217 1.76 -0.62 9.66
C TYR A 217 1.57 -1.93 8.88
N ILE A 218 1.46 -1.86 7.55
CA ILE A 218 1.21 -3.00 6.68
C ILE A 218 2.32 -3.08 5.64
N ARG A 219 2.89 -4.26 5.45
CA ARG A 219 3.88 -4.47 4.40
C ARG A 219 3.24 -5.01 3.12
N PHE A 220 3.26 -4.21 2.05
CA PHE A 220 2.73 -4.60 0.75
C PHE A 220 3.74 -5.42 -0.04
N VAL A 221 3.25 -6.46 -0.69
CA VAL A 221 4.00 -7.20 -1.69
C VAL A 221 3.84 -6.49 -3.02
N ALA A 222 4.95 -6.02 -3.58
CA ALA A 222 4.96 -5.33 -4.87
C ALA A 222 6.12 -5.83 -5.73
N THR A 223 5.99 -5.64 -7.04
CA THR A 223 7.04 -6.03 -7.98
C THR A 223 8.30 -5.20 -7.80
N ALA A 224 9.46 -5.86 -7.74
CA ALA A 224 10.78 -5.24 -7.55
C ALA A 224 11.05 -4.08 -8.53
N ILE A 225 10.63 -4.21 -9.80
CA ILE A 225 10.74 -3.18 -10.84
C ILE A 225 10.13 -1.84 -10.43
N TYR A 226 9.00 -1.84 -9.70
CA TYR A 226 8.38 -0.61 -9.21
C TYR A 226 9.12 -0.04 -8.00
N VAL A 227 9.67 -0.90 -7.15
CA VAL A 227 10.42 -0.51 -5.94
C VAL A 227 11.77 0.12 -6.31
N ASP A 228 12.48 -0.46 -7.28
CA ASP A 228 13.79 0.03 -7.72
C ASP A 228 13.69 1.35 -8.48
N ARG A 229 12.57 1.58 -9.20
CA ARG A 229 12.33 2.82 -9.96
C ARG A 229 11.84 3.98 -9.10
N LEU A 230 11.05 3.70 -8.07
CA LEU A 230 10.54 4.70 -7.15
C LEU A 230 11.28 4.52 -5.83
N GLY A 231 12.50 5.09 -5.72
CA GLY A 231 13.36 4.93 -4.53
C GLY A 231 12.65 5.20 -3.19
N LEU A 232 11.62 6.06 -3.20
CA LEU A 232 10.73 6.31 -2.06
C LEU A 232 9.88 5.10 -1.65
N LEU A 233 9.39 4.26 -2.58
CA LEU A 233 8.71 2.99 -2.27
C LEU A 233 9.65 2.01 -1.56
N GLY A 234 10.94 2.05 -1.90
CA GLY A 234 11.98 1.32 -1.19
C GLY A 234 12.13 1.75 0.27
N TRP A 235 11.74 2.97 0.64
CA TRP A 235 11.71 3.44 2.02
C TRP A 235 10.35 3.22 2.71
N LEU A 236 9.34 2.84 1.94
CA LEU A 236 8.03 2.44 2.43
C LEU A 236 8.00 0.95 2.79
N ALA A 237 6.91 0.55 3.43
CA ALA A 237 6.64 -0.80 3.91
C ALA A 237 6.42 -1.80 2.75
N VAL A 238 7.40 -2.01 1.88
CA VAL A 238 7.25 -2.87 0.70
C VAL A 238 8.16 -4.09 0.79
N ILE A 239 7.66 -5.24 0.35
CA ILE A 239 8.40 -6.46 0.12
C ILE A 239 8.53 -6.60 -1.41
N PRO A 240 9.73 -6.38 -1.98
CA PRO A 240 9.93 -6.54 -3.40
C PRO A 240 9.88 -8.04 -3.77
N VAL A 241 9.12 -8.35 -4.81
CA VAL A 241 9.06 -9.71 -5.41
C VAL A 241 9.50 -9.63 -6.85
N ARG A 242 10.39 -10.54 -7.24
CA ARG A 242 10.76 -10.75 -8.65
C ARG A 242 9.60 -11.39 -9.40
N ARG A 243 9.19 -10.78 -10.52
CA ARG A 243 8.24 -11.42 -11.44
C ARG A 243 8.93 -12.60 -12.13
N TYR A 244 8.17 -13.66 -12.41
CA TYR A 244 8.59 -14.80 -13.23
C TYR A 244 9.71 -15.67 -12.64
N ALA A 245 10.03 -15.52 -11.36
CA ALA A 245 10.99 -16.36 -10.65
C ALA A 245 10.47 -16.72 -9.25
N VAL A 246 10.90 -17.87 -8.72
CA VAL A 246 10.62 -18.24 -7.33
C VAL A 246 11.51 -17.41 -6.41
N ASP A 247 10.92 -16.46 -5.70
CA ASP A 247 11.63 -15.53 -4.82
C ASP A 247 11.61 -16.01 -3.36
N THR A 248 12.53 -16.91 -3.02
CA THR A 248 12.64 -17.44 -1.65
C THR A 248 12.98 -16.35 -0.62
N SER A 249 13.68 -15.30 -1.04
CA SER A 249 13.99 -14.15 -0.19
C SER A 249 12.72 -13.40 0.20
N ALA A 250 11.83 -13.13 -0.74
CA ALA A 250 10.56 -12.49 -0.46
C ALA A 250 9.67 -13.33 0.48
N ILE A 251 9.63 -14.66 0.31
CA ILE A 251 8.90 -15.56 1.21
C ILE A 251 9.45 -15.48 2.63
N ARG A 252 10.77 -15.51 2.81
CA ARG A 252 11.40 -15.35 4.15
C ARG A 252 11.06 -13.99 4.76
N GLN A 253 11.05 -12.92 3.98
CA GLN A 253 10.65 -11.59 4.46
C GLN A 253 9.19 -11.53 4.88
N MET A 254 8.28 -12.16 4.14
CA MET A 254 6.86 -12.28 4.50
C MET A 254 6.69 -13.03 5.83
N LEU A 255 7.33 -14.20 5.96
CA LEU A 255 7.29 -14.99 7.20
C LEU A 255 7.88 -14.24 8.40
N SER A 256 9.01 -13.55 8.23
CA SER A 256 9.60 -12.71 9.28
C SER A 256 8.63 -11.60 9.71
N THR A 257 8.01 -10.91 8.75
CA THR A 257 7.04 -9.84 9.00
C THR A 257 5.84 -10.34 9.81
N ILE A 258 5.29 -11.50 9.45
CA ILE A 258 4.15 -12.09 10.16
C ILE A 258 4.53 -12.49 11.59
N ARG A 259 5.73 -13.06 11.79
CA ARG A 259 6.23 -13.42 13.14
C ARG A 259 6.31 -12.20 14.06
N GLN A 260 6.55 -11.01 13.51
CA GLN A 260 6.57 -9.75 14.26
C GLN A 260 5.17 -9.15 14.48
N GLY A 261 4.10 -9.84 14.06
CA GLY A 261 2.72 -9.37 14.20
C GLY A 261 2.33 -8.27 13.21
N VAL A 262 3.15 -8.04 12.18
CA VAL A 262 2.92 -7.03 11.14
C VAL A 262 2.06 -7.64 10.01
N PRO A 263 0.91 -7.05 9.66
CA PRO A 263 0.08 -7.52 8.55
C PRO A 263 0.76 -7.39 7.18
N LEU A 264 0.34 -8.23 6.24
CA LEU A 264 0.75 -8.17 4.84
C LEU A 264 -0.37 -7.62 3.96
N GLY A 265 0.00 -6.99 2.84
CA GLY A 265 -0.94 -6.62 1.78
C GLY A 265 -0.54 -7.28 0.47
N ILE A 266 -1.44 -8.05 -0.12
CA ILE A 266 -1.23 -8.80 -1.36
C ILE A 266 -2.42 -8.56 -2.29
N ALA A 267 -2.14 -8.21 -3.53
CA ALA A 267 -3.14 -8.25 -4.60
C ALA A 267 -3.11 -9.66 -5.22
N PRO A 268 -4.14 -10.50 -5.02
CA PRO A 268 -4.11 -11.88 -5.49
C PRO A 268 -3.95 -11.98 -7.02
N GLU A 269 -4.55 -11.02 -7.72
CA GLU A 269 -4.53 -10.88 -9.18
C GLU A 269 -3.15 -10.52 -9.76
N ALA A 270 -2.21 -10.01 -8.94
CA ALA A 270 -0.87 -9.53 -9.32
C ALA A 270 -0.79 -8.45 -10.43
N ALA A 271 -1.92 -8.08 -11.04
CA ALA A 271 -2.08 -7.05 -12.05
C ALA A 271 -3.33 -6.21 -11.76
N ARG A 272 -3.38 -5.01 -12.35
CA ARG A 272 -4.54 -4.14 -12.24
C ARG A 272 -5.60 -4.50 -13.26
N SER A 273 -6.84 -4.57 -12.84
CA SER A 273 -7.97 -4.70 -13.75
C SER A 273 -8.04 -3.53 -14.75
N TRP A 274 -8.42 -3.84 -15.98
CA TRP A 274 -8.60 -2.85 -17.05
C TRP A 274 -9.97 -2.19 -17.02
N ASP A 275 -10.99 -2.93 -16.61
CA ASP A 275 -12.39 -2.57 -16.65
C ASP A 275 -13.05 -2.53 -15.25
N GLY A 276 -12.34 -3.01 -14.23
CA GLY A 276 -12.74 -3.03 -12.82
C GLY A 276 -13.25 -4.39 -12.33
N ARG A 277 -13.42 -5.37 -13.22
CA ARG A 277 -13.74 -6.77 -12.87
C ARG A 277 -12.51 -7.46 -12.28
N PRO A 278 -12.69 -8.43 -11.37
CA PRO A 278 -11.57 -9.19 -10.83
C PRO A 278 -10.89 -9.99 -11.94
N LEU A 279 -9.56 -10.01 -11.93
CA LEU A 279 -8.74 -10.84 -12.80
C LEU A 279 -8.60 -12.27 -12.26
N HIS A 280 -8.07 -13.17 -13.08
CA HIS A 280 -7.76 -14.51 -12.65
C HIS A 280 -6.66 -14.51 -11.58
N THR A 281 -6.84 -15.31 -10.52
CA THR A 281 -5.83 -15.48 -9.46
C THR A 281 -5.12 -16.81 -9.63
N LYS A 282 -3.79 -16.76 -9.68
CA LYS A 282 -2.94 -17.95 -9.85
C LYS A 282 -3.02 -18.87 -8.63
N LYS A 283 -3.02 -20.19 -8.85
CA LYS A 283 -3.09 -21.22 -7.80
C LYS A 283 -1.97 -21.10 -6.76
N GLU A 284 -0.81 -20.58 -7.16
CA GLU A 284 0.35 -20.35 -6.30
C GLU A 284 0.05 -19.34 -5.18
N ILE A 285 -0.81 -18.35 -5.44
CA ILE A 285 -1.21 -17.36 -4.44
C ILE A 285 -2.05 -18.01 -3.34
N TRP A 286 -2.97 -18.90 -3.71
CA TRP A 286 -3.76 -19.64 -2.73
C TRP A 286 -2.90 -20.58 -1.89
N LYS A 287 -1.92 -21.26 -2.51
CA LYS A 287 -0.92 -22.06 -1.78
C LYS A 287 -0.12 -21.20 -0.80
N LEU A 288 0.29 -19.99 -1.22
CA LEU A 288 0.96 -19.03 -0.35
C LEU A 288 0.07 -18.67 0.84
N PHE A 289 -1.18 -18.26 0.63
CA PHE A 289 -2.10 -17.90 1.73
C PHE A 289 -2.26 -19.04 2.75
N ARG A 290 -2.45 -20.28 2.29
CA ARG A 290 -2.51 -21.46 3.18
C ARG A 290 -1.21 -21.67 3.96
N MET A 291 -0.06 -21.52 3.30
CA MET A 291 1.26 -21.66 3.92
C MET A 291 1.52 -20.61 5.01
N LEU A 292 0.99 -19.40 4.87
CA LEU A 292 1.18 -18.33 5.85
C LEU A 292 0.45 -18.59 7.18
N LYS A 293 -0.58 -19.45 7.21
CA LYS A 293 -1.33 -19.87 8.41
C LYS A 293 -1.87 -18.69 9.25
N ILE A 294 -2.30 -17.62 8.57
CA ILE A 294 -2.90 -16.44 9.19
C ILE A 294 -4.15 -16.02 8.41
N PRO A 295 -5.14 -15.38 9.05
CA PRO A 295 -6.39 -15.03 8.40
C PRO A 295 -6.20 -14.04 7.23
N ILE A 296 -7.08 -14.17 6.25
CA ILE A 296 -7.14 -13.35 5.04
C ILE A 296 -8.36 -12.43 5.13
N ILE A 297 -8.13 -11.13 5.01
CA ILE A 297 -9.17 -10.10 4.98
C ILE A 297 -9.28 -9.59 3.54
N PRO A 298 -10.34 -9.95 2.80
CA PRO A 298 -10.52 -9.43 1.46
C PRO A 298 -10.93 -7.95 1.52
N VAL A 299 -10.43 -7.13 0.58
CA VAL A 299 -10.74 -5.70 0.52
C VAL A 299 -11.13 -5.30 -0.89
N LYS A 300 -12.29 -4.66 -1.00
CA LYS A 300 -12.84 -4.14 -2.24
C LYS A 300 -12.90 -2.61 -2.19
N PHE A 301 -12.58 -2.00 -3.32
CA PHE A 301 -12.73 -0.58 -3.54
C PHE A 301 -13.93 -0.34 -4.46
N PHE A 302 -14.69 0.70 -4.15
CA PHE A 302 -15.86 1.12 -4.94
C PHE A 302 -15.69 2.57 -5.39
N GLY A 303 -16.12 2.86 -6.63
CA GLY A 303 -16.06 4.18 -7.25
C GLY A 303 -14.72 4.52 -7.89
N VAL A 304 -13.61 3.96 -7.39
CA VAL A 304 -12.24 4.32 -7.82
C VAL A 304 -11.98 4.05 -9.29
N GLN A 305 -12.54 2.96 -9.84
CA GLN A 305 -12.37 2.60 -11.25
C GLN A 305 -12.90 3.69 -12.18
N ARG A 306 -13.96 4.41 -11.79
CA ARG A 306 -14.54 5.51 -12.58
C ARG A 306 -13.69 6.78 -12.60
N LEU A 307 -12.82 6.92 -11.61
CA LEU A 307 -12.03 8.11 -11.35
C LEU A 307 -10.65 8.03 -11.99
N TRP A 308 -10.03 6.84 -11.96
CA TRP A 308 -8.73 6.61 -12.58
C TRP A 308 -8.54 5.16 -13.06
N PRO A 309 -9.25 4.76 -14.11
CA PRO A 309 -9.08 3.42 -14.68
C PRO A 309 -7.70 3.26 -15.30
N ARG A 310 -7.22 2.02 -15.43
CA ARG A 310 -5.87 1.66 -15.89
C ARG A 310 -5.48 2.26 -17.25
N TRP A 311 -6.45 2.46 -18.13
CA TRP A 311 -6.26 3.03 -19.47
C TRP A 311 -6.12 4.57 -19.46
N SER A 312 -6.65 5.27 -18.45
CA SER A 312 -6.62 6.73 -18.36
C SER A 312 -5.29 7.25 -17.80
N LYS A 313 -4.83 8.39 -18.33
CA LYS A 313 -3.69 9.16 -17.77
C LYS A 313 -4.10 10.22 -16.76
N THR A 314 -5.39 10.58 -16.73
CA THR A 314 -5.90 11.66 -15.88
C THR A 314 -6.79 11.11 -14.79
N PHE A 315 -6.47 11.48 -13.57
CA PHE A 315 -7.34 11.27 -12.42
C PHE A 315 -8.49 12.31 -12.42
N SER A 316 -9.66 11.89 -11.92
CA SER A 316 -10.81 12.76 -11.66
C SER A 316 -11.21 12.73 -10.19
N ILE A 317 -11.44 13.90 -9.58
CA ILE A 317 -11.94 14.03 -8.21
C ILE A 317 -13.30 13.34 -8.08
N GLY A 318 -13.51 12.66 -6.95
CA GLY A 318 -14.75 11.95 -6.66
C GLY A 318 -14.76 11.36 -5.26
N THR A 319 -15.73 10.49 -5.01
CA THR A 319 -15.83 9.75 -3.76
C THR A 319 -15.52 8.29 -3.99
N SER A 320 -15.01 7.62 -2.96
CA SER A 320 -14.82 6.17 -2.98
C SER A 320 -15.28 5.53 -1.68
N THR A 321 -15.42 4.21 -1.71
CA THR A 321 -15.63 3.42 -0.51
C THR A 321 -14.59 2.31 -0.46
N VAL A 322 -13.98 2.14 0.71
CA VAL A 322 -13.12 1.00 1.04
C VAL A 322 -13.91 0.08 1.95
N GLU A 323 -14.10 -1.17 1.54
CA GLU A 323 -14.85 -2.17 2.29
C GLU A 323 -13.97 -3.34 2.67
N PHE A 324 -13.80 -3.56 3.97
CA PHE A 324 -13.10 -4.71 4.52
C PHE A 324 -14.08 -5.87 4.72
N GLY A 325 -13.72 -7.06 4.25
CA GLY A 325 -14.47 -8.28 4.51
C GLY A 325 -14.24 -8.81 5.92
N ASN A 326 -14.98 -9.86 6.26
CA ASN A 326 -14.70 -10.62 7.47
C ASN A 326 -13.40 -11.42 7.28
N PRO A 327 -12.61 -11.64 8.35
CA PRO A 327 -11.45 -12.52 8.28
C PRO A 327 -11.86 -13.94 7.88
N ILE A 328 -11.13 -14.53 6.94
CA ILE A 328 -11.28 -15.91 6.48
C ILE A 328 -10.02 -16.66 6.91
N GLU A 329 -10.14 -17.75 7.66
CA GLU A 329 -8.98 -18.51 8.12
C GLU A 329 -8.25 -19.19 6.94
N ALA A 330 -6.94 -19.34 7.08
CA ALA A 330 -6.09 -19.85 6.00
C ALA A 330 -6.36 -21.33 5.66
N ASP A 331 -6.90 -22.11 6.59
CA ASP A 331 -7.27 -23.51 6.41
C ASP A 331 -8.70 -23.72 5.93
N ASP A 332 -9.49 -22.64 5.77
CA ASP A 332 -10.87 -22.71 5.28
C ASP A 332 -10.91 -23.39 3.89
N PRO A 333 -11.67 -24.48 3.72
CA PRO A 333 -11.80 -25.16 2.44
C PRO A 333 -12.28 -24.25 1.30
N GLN A 334 -13.11 -23.26 1.63
CA GLN A 334 -13.71 -22.29 0.70
C GLN A 334 -12.95 -20.96 0.63
N LEU A 335 -11.68 -20.92 1.07
CA LEU A 335 -10.88 -19.70 1.10
C LEU A 335 -10.89 -18.94 -0.24
N GLU A 336 -10.60 -19.64 -1.34
CA GLU A 336 -10.55 -19.05 -2.68
C GLU A 336 -11.89 -18.46 -3.09
N GLU A 337 -12.96 -19.24 -2.97
CA GLU A 337 -14.32 -18.82 -3.33
C GLU A 337 -14.77 -17.61 -2.51
N LYS A 338 -14.59 -17.63 -1.18
CA LYS A 338 -15.02 -16.53 -0.29
C LYS A 338 -14.25 -15.23 -0.57
N VAL A 339 -12.94 -15.33 -0.81
CA VAL A 339 -12.12 -14.16 -1.16
C VAL A 339 -12.56 -13.62 -2.51
N MET A 340 -12.64 -14.47 -3.55
CA MET A 340 -12.98 -14.03 -4.90
C MET A 340 -14.41 -13.49 -5.01
N ASN A 341 -15.38 -14.11 -4.34
CA ASN A 341 -16.76 -13.59 -4.27
C ASN A 341 -16.80 -12.20 -3.64
N PHE A 342 -15.97 -11.94 -2.61
CA PHE A 342 -15.88 -10.62 -2.01
C PHE A 342 -15.22 -9.60 -2.94
N LEU A 343 -14.12 -9.96 -3.60
CA LEU A 343 -13.42 -9.09 -4.56
C LEU A 343 -14.26 -8.83 -5.83
N GLY A 344 -15.12 -9.79 -6.19
CA GLY A 344 -16.03 -9.76 -7.33
C GLY A 344 -17.36 -9.04 -7.09
N LYS A 345 -17.60 -8.50 -5.89
CA LYS A 345 -18.79 -7.67 -5.62
C LYS A 345 -18.96 -6.59 -6.69
N GLU A 346 -20.17 -6.52 -7.25
CA GLU A 346 -20.53 -5.47 -8.20
C GLU A 346 -20.34 -4.09 -7.59
N ASP A 347 -19.74 -3.20 -8.36
CA ASP A 347 -19.60 -1.81 -7.95
C ASP A 347 -20.89 -1.06 -8.32
N PRO A 348 -21.70 -0.61 -7.34
CA PRO A 348 -22.98 0.05 -7.61
C PRO A 348 -22.81 1.37 -8.37
N THR A 349 -21.58 1.89 -8.45
CA THR A 349 -21.27 3.09 -9.22
C THR A 349 -21.11 2.81 -10.71
N PHE A 350 -20.98 1.55 -11.15
CA PHE A 350 -20.75 1.21 -12.56
C PHE A 350 -21.95 1.49 -13.47
N LYS A 351 -23.15 1.67 -12.89
CA LYS A 351 -24.33 2.21 -13.58
C LYS A 351 -24.19 3.67 -14.03
N LEU A 352 -23.11 4.34 -13.64
CA LEU A 352 -22.82 5.73 -13.98
C LEU A 352 -21.63 5.78 -14.95
N PRO A 353 -21.53 6.83 -15.78
CA PRO A 353 -20.40 7.00 -16.70
C PRO A 353 -19.07 7.17 -15.98
N TYR A 354 -17.98 6.83 -16.66
CA TYR A 354 -16.64 7.30 -16.30
C TYR A 354 -16.61 8.83 -16.26
N ARG A 355 -15.77 9.40 -15.39
CA ARG A 355 -15.60 10.86 -15.32
C ARG A 355 -14.88 11.43 -16.54
N ASN A 356 -14.02 10.63 -17.16
CA ASN A 356 -13.24 10.98 -18.33
C ASN A 356 -12.95 9.73 -19.17
N TYR A 357 -13.17 9.81 -20.48
CA TYR A 357 -12.95 8.71 -21.44
C TYR A 357 -11.64 8.84 -22.22
N LYS A 358 -10.84 9.90 -21.99
CA LYS A 358 -9.54 10.05 -22.64
C LYS A 358 -8.69 8.79 -22.42
N HIS A 359 -8.14 8.28 -23.52
CA HIS A 359 -7.35 7.05 -23.60
C HIS A 359 -8.12 5.73 -23.50
N ILE A 360 -9.46 5.74 -23.59
CA ILE A 360 -10.25 4.50 -23.62
C ILE A 360 -9.95 3.62 -24.83
N GLU A 361 -9.36 4.16 -25.91
CA GLU A 361 -8.88 3.38 -27.06
C GLU A 361 -7.85 2.29 -26.68
N LYS A 362 -7.24 2.37 -25.48
CA LYS A 362 -6.40 1.29 -24.95
C LYS A 362 -7.21 0.08 -24.50
N LEU A 363 -8.39 0.31 -23.91
CA LEU A 363 -9.33 -0.74 -23.51
C LEU A 363 -10.13 -1.21 -24.72
N ILE A 364 -10.80 -0.27 -25.40
CA ILE A 364 -11.59 -0.52 -26.60
C ILE A 364 -10.68 -0.35 -27.82
N TRP A 365 -9.79 -1.33 -28.04
CA TRP A 365 -8.74 -1.26 -29.06
C TRP A 365 -9.21 -1.57 -30.48
N ARG A 366 -10.45 -2.04 -30.65
CA ARG A 366 -11.15 -2.13 -31.94
C ARG A 366 -12.60 -1.71 -31.82
N CYS A 367 -13.21 -1.35 -32.95
CA CYS A 367 -14.58 -0.87 -32.99
C CYS A 367 -15.60 -1.98 -32.66
N PRO A 368 -16.46 -1.82 -31.63
CA PRO A 368 -17.53 -2.77 -31.33
C PRO A 368 -18.62 -2.89 -32.40
N SER A 369 -18.65 -1.99 -33.39
CA SER A 369 -19.65 -1.97 -34.46
C SER A 369 -19.15 -2.58 -35.77
N CYS A 370 -17.96 -2.19 -36.25
CA CYS A 370 -17.42 -2.63 -37.55
C CYS A 370 -16.16 -3.49 -37.44
N GLY A 371 -15.61 -3.70 -36.24
CA GLY A 371 -14.41 -4.51 -36.02
C GLY A 371 -13.08 -3.85 -36.40
N ALA A 372 -13.08 -2.66 -37.00
CA ALA A 372 -11.86 -1.95 -37.38
C ALA A 372 -10.92 -1.72 -36.17
N ILE A 373 -9.70 -2.23 -36.26
CA ILE A 373 -8.67 -2.15 -35.23
C ILE A 373 -8.03 -0.76 -35.21
N ALA A 374 -7.66 -0.25 -34.04
CA ALA A 374 -7.01 1.05 -33.85
C ALA A 374 -7.80 2.27 -34.42
N SER A 375 -9.12 2.11 -34.60
CA SER A 375 -10.01 3.14 -35.14
C SER A 375 -10.71 3.98 -34.07
N ILE A 376 -10.59 3.63 -32.79
CA ILE A 376 -11.23 4.34 -31.69
C ILE A 376 -10.49 5.63 -31.37
N LYS A 377 -11.22 6.74 -31.30
CA LYS A 377 -10.76 8.06 -30.89
C LYS A 377 -11.56 8.52 -29.68
N SER A 378 -10.85 8.80 -28.59
CA SER A 378 -11.47 9.24 -27.34
C SER A 378 -11.61 10.75 -27.25
N PHE A 379 -12.63 11.20 -26.53
CA PHE A 379 -12.83 12.58 -26.09
C PHE A 379 -13.28 12.58 -24.63
N ARG A 380 -13.48 13.76 -24.02
CA ARG A 380 -13.73 13.85 -22.57
C ARG A 380 -14.96 13.06 -22.11
N SER A 381 -16.02 13.06 -22.92
CA SER A 381 -17.33 12.51 -22.57
C SER A 381 -17.71 11.26 -23.37
N GLY A 382 -16.76 10.58 -24.01
CA GLY A 382 -17.06 9.41 -24.83
C GLY A 382 -15.95 9.06 -25.81
N PHE A 383 -16.30 8.29 -26.83
CA PHE A 383 -15.39 7.90 -27.90
C PHE A 383 -16.16 7.60 -29.19
N SER A 384 -15.46 7.66 -30.32
CA SER A 384 -16.02 7.37 -31.65
C SER A 384 -15.06 6.54 -32.50
N CYS A 385 -15.61 5.90 -33.53
CA CYS A 385 -14.85 5.15 -34.52
C CYS A 385 -14.56 6.03 -35.74
N SER A 386 -13.29 6.16 -36.13
CA SER A 386 -12.88 6.90 -37.33
C SER A 386 -13.16 6.17 -38.65
N SER A 387 -13.49 4.87 -38.60
CA SER A 387 -13.75 4.05 -39.79
C SER A 387 -15.23 4.02 -40.18
N CYS A 388 -16.14 3.80 -39.22
CA CYS A 388 -17.59 3.72 -39.51
C CYS A 388 -18.41 4.89 -38.95
N GLY A 389 -17.77 5.85 -38.27
CA GLY A 389 -18.44 7.04 -37.72
C GLY A 389 -19.29 6.80 -36.47
N LYS A 390 -19.48 5.55 -36.01
CA LYS A 390 -20.26 5.26 -34.80
C LYS A 390 -19.64 5.96 -33.58
N SER A 391 -20.49 6.56 -32.74
CA SER A 391 -20.09 7.30 -31.55
C SER A 391 -20.84 6.81 -30.31
N TRP A 392 -20.17 6.82 -29.17
CA TRP A 392 -20.70 6.47 -27.85
C TRP A 392 -20.51 7.64 -26.90
N THR A 393 -21.62 8.29 -26.53
CA THR A 393 -21.62 9.48 -25.68
C THR A 393 -22.02 9.11 -24.25
N LYS A 394 -21.08 9.31 -23.32
CA LYS A 394 -21.19 9.01 -21.88
C LYS A 394 -21.71 7.59 -21.56
N PRO A 395 -21.21 6.52 -22.21
CA PRO A 395 -21.64 5.17 -21.87
C PRO A 395 -21.29 4.84 -20.41
N THR A 396 -22.18 4.21 -19.67
CA THR A 396 -21.91 3.74 -18.31
C THR A 396 -20.71 2.79 -18.27
N VAL A 397 -20.10 2.58 -17.09
CA VAL A 397 -19.01 1.60 -16.99
C VAL A 397 -19.48 0.21 -17.42
N ASN A 398 -20.70 -0.19 -17.05
CA ASN A 398 -21.29 -1.46 -17.47
C ASN A 398 -21.45 -1.55 -19.00
N GLU A 399 -21.89 -0.48 -19.66
CA GLU A 399 -21.96 -0.43 -21.13
C GLU A 399 -20.58 -0.54 -21.76
N VAL A 400 -19.56 0.13 -21.20
CA VAL A 400 -18.18 0.00 -21.67
C VAL A 400 -17.66 -1.43 -21.51
N ILE A 401 -17.95 -2.10 -20.40
CA ILE A 401 -17.60 -3.51 -20.18
C ILE A 401 -18.26 -4.39 -21.25
N GLN A 402 -19.55 -4.20 -21.52
CA GLN A 402 -20.26 -4.95 -22.56
C GLN A 402 -19.67 -4.70 -23.96
N LEU A 403 -19.28 -3.46 -24.26
CA LEU A 403 -18.60 -3.12 -25.51
C LEU A 403 -17.21 -3.77 -25.60
N HIS A 404 -16.48 -3.86 -24.47
CA HIS A 404 -15.20 -4.57 -24.40
C HIS A 404 -15.38 -6.07 -24.61
N ASP A 405 -16.34 -6.71 -23.93
CA ASP A 405 -16.66 -8.13 -24.11
C ASP A 405 -17.00 -8.44 -25.58
N LYS A 406 -17.77 -7.57 -26.25
CA LYS A 406 -18.10 -7.72 -27.68
C LYS A 406 -16.88 -7.73 -28.58
N ILE A 407 -15.83 -7.00 -28.23
CA ILE A 407 -14.59 -6.92 -29.03
C ILE A 407 -13.54 -7.96 -28.62
N MET A 408 -13.83 -8.87 -27.69
CA MET A 408 -12.89 -9.94 -27.37
C MET A 408 -12.71 -10.88 -28.57
N PRO A 409 -11.49 -11.42 -28.83
CA PRO A 409 -11.23 -12.30 -29.97
C PRO A 409 -12.18 -13.51 -30.11
N GLY A 410 -12.73 -14.02 -29.00
CA GLY A 410 -13.70 -15.12 -29.01
C GLY A 410 -15.11 -14.73 -29.47
N ASN A 411 -15.48 -13.46 -29.38
CA ASN A 411 -16.83 -12.97 -29.71
C ASN A 411 -16.90 -12.29 -31.08
N MET A 412 -15.77 -11.75 -31.54
CA MET A 412 -15.66 -11.11 -32.84
C MET A 412 -14.38 -11.60 -33.53
N GLY A 413 -14.51 -12.19 -34.71
CA GLY A 413 -13.38 -12.78 -35.44
C GLY A 413 -12.23 -11.80 -35.68
N LEU A 414 -11.04 -12.36 -35.91
CA LEU A 414 -9.83 -11.62 -36.25
C LEU A 414 -9.42 -11.95 -37.68
N SER A 415 -9.06 -10.92 -38.44
CA SER A 415 -8.46 -11.08 -39.78
C SER A 415 -6.96 -10.87 -39.67
N PHE A 416 -6.19 -11.92 -39.92
CA PHE A 416 -4.73 -11.89 -39.91
C PHE A 416 -4.16 -11.62 -41.31
N PRO A 417 -2.99 -10.96 -41.42
CA PRO A 417 -2.16 -10.43 -40.34
C PRO A 417 -2.71 -9.13 -39.74
N ILE A 418 -2.55 -8.95 -38.43
CA ILE A 418 -2.88 -7.70 -37.73
C ILE A 418 -1.61 -6.87 -37.61
N GLU A 419 -1.63 -5.67 -38.18
CA GLU A 419 -0.48 -4.77 -38.14
C GLU A 419 -0.52 -3.85 -36.91
N ASP A 420 0.67 -3.48 -36.41
CA ASP A 420 0.86 -2.45 -35.39
C ASP A 420 2.20 -1.74 -35.61
N GLU A 421 2.32 -0.55 -35.07
CA GLU A 421 3.61 0.12 -34.91
C GLU A 421 4.04 0.01 -33.44
N VAL A 422 5.26 -0.44 -33.20
CA VAL A 422 5.77 -0.66 -31.83
C VAL A 422 7.18 -0.11 -31.69
N VAL A 423 7.52 0.30 -30.47
CA VAL A 423 8.91 0.65 -30.14
C VAL A 423 9.58 -0.56 -29.52
N PHE A 424 10.53 -1.15 -30.25
CA PHE A 424 11.30 -2.31 -29.83
C PHE A 424 12.79 -1.96 -29.83
N ASN A 425 13.49 -2.25 -28.73
CA ASN A 425 14.91 -1.87 -28.55
C ASN A 425 15.20 -0.39 -28.85
N GLY A 426 14.28 0.50 -28.47
CA GLY A 426 14.40 1.96 -28.66
C GLY A 426 14.12 2.48 -30.08
N LYS A 427 13.77 1.61 -31.04
CA LYS A 427 13.46 1.98 -32.43
C LYS A 427 11.99 1.72 -32.75
N SER A 428 11.36 2.61 -33.53
CA SER A 428 10.02 2.35 -34.08
C SER A 428 10.12 1.31 -35.18
N VAL A 429 9.37 0.22 -35.06
CA VAL A 429 9.35 -0.88 -36.03
C VAL A 429 7.91 -1.29 -36.32
N LYS A 430 7.67 -1.81 -37.52
CA LYS A 430 6.41 -2.45 -37.86
C LYS A 430 6.35 -3.82 -37.22
N ALA A 431 5.21 -4.15 -36.66
CA ALA A 431 4.91 -5.46 -36.12
C ALA A 431 3.68 -6.06 -36.81
N LYS A 432 3.72 -7.38 -37.02
CA LYS A 432 2.62 -8.15 -37.62
C LYS A 432 2.32 -9.33 -36.72
N MET A 433 1.09 -9.42 -36.24
CA MET A 433 0.59 -10.61 -35.56
C MET A 433 -0.01 -11.56 -36.59
N TYR A 434 0.33 -12.82 -36.47
CA TYR A 434 -0.30 -13.95 -37.15
C TYR A 434 -0.98 -14.83 -36.10
N GLU A 435 -1.53 -15.96 -36.56
CA GLU A 435 -2.29 -16.85 -35.69
C GLU A 435 -1.40 -17.64 -34.70
N ASP A 436 -0.16 -17.97 -35.04
CA ASP A 436 0.79 -18.78 -34.24
C ASP A 436 2.06 -18.03 -33.83
N HIS A 437 2.32 -16.88 -34.43
CA HIS A 437 3.52 -16.09 -34.17
C HIS A 437 3.26 -14.60 -34.41
N ALA A 438 4.18 -13.77 -33.94
CA ALA A 438 4.28 -12.36 -34.32
C ALA A 438 5.68 -12.04 -34.85
N ILE A 439 5.75 -11.10 -35.78
CA ILE A 439 7.00 -10.53 -36.29
C ILE A 439 7.08 -9.09 -35.77
N ILE A 440 8.16 -8.73 -35.08
CA ILE A 440 8.39 -7.41 -34.47
C ILE A 440 9.71 -6.87 -35.01
N GLY A 441 9.66 -6.02 -36.03
CA GLY A 441 10.85 -5.71 -36.83
C GLY A 441 11.42 -7.02 -37.43
N ASP A 442 12.65 -7.36 -37.06
CA ASP A 442 13.31 -8.60 -37.50
C ASP A 442 13.14 -9.76 -36.50
N TYR A 443 12.51 -9.52 -35.35
CA TYR A 443 12.35 -10.53 -34.30
C TYR A 443 11.07 -11.35 -34.50
N ARG A 444 11.20 -12.68 -34.51
CA ARG A 444 10.06 -13.61 -34.55
C ARG A 444 9.72 -14.10 -33.15
N LEU A 445 8.48 -13.88 -32.73
CA LEU A 445 7.92 -14.35 -31.46
C LEU A 445 6.92 -15.47 -31.73
N ASP A 446 7.31 -16.72 -31.54
CA ASP A 446 6.40 -17.86 -31.64
C ASP A 446 5.57 -18.01 -30.37
N TYR A 447 4.24 -18.14 -30.50
CA TYR A 447 3.34 -18.22 -29.34
C TYR A 447 3.52 -19.51 -28.54
N ASN A 448 4.03 -20.57 -29.18
CA ASN A 448 4.32 -21.87 -28.56
C ASN A 448 5.38 -21.81 -27.46
N VAL A 449 6.28 -20.83 -27.47
CA VAL A 449 7.35 -20.73 -26.48
C VAL A 449 6.99 -19.81 -25.30
N ILE A 450 5.90 -19.04 -25.42
CA ILE A 450 5.46 -18.11 -24.38
C ILE A 450 4.89 -18.88 -23.19
N LYS A 451 5.40 -18.63 -21.98
CA LYS A 451 4.93 -19.26 -20.74
C LYS A 451 3.99 -18.37 -19.95
N ASN A 452 4.11 -17.06 -20.11
CA ASN A 452 3.28 -16.08 -19.46
C ASN A 452 3.19 -14.78 -20.25
N SER A 453 2.14 -14.00 -20.00
CA SER A 453 2.01 -12.63 -20.45
C SER A 453 1.71 -11.69 -19.29
N SER A 454 2.12 -10.44 -19.42
CA SER A 454 1.62 -9.34 -18.60
C SER A 454 1.71 -8.01 -19.36
N ILE A 455 1.23 -6.93 -18.73
CA ILE A 455 1.43 -5.57 -19.24
C ILE A 455 2.05 -4.70 -18.16
N GLU A 456 3.16 -4.06 -18.51
CA GLU A 456 3.83 -3.05 -17.71
C GLU A 456 3.44 -1.64 -18.17
N LYS A 457 3.38 -0.70 -17.21
CA LYS A 457 3.05 0.74 -17.44
C LYS A 457 1.79 1.01 -18.28
N SER A 458 0.88 0.03 -18.40
CA SER A 458 -0.29 0.07 -19.27
C SER A 458 0.01 0.23 -20.78
N ILE A 459 1.27 0.13 -21.21
CA ILE A 459 1.69 0.37 -22.62
C ILE A 459 2.70 -0.64 -23.14
N GLU A 460 3.32 -1.42 -22.24
CA GLU A 460 4.40 -2.34 -22.57
C GLU A 460 3.92 -3.78 -22.34
N PRO A 461 3.43 -4.49 -23.37
CA PRO A 461 3.24 -5.93 -23.26
C PRO A 461 4.58 -6.63 -22.97
N VAL A 462 4.53 -7.63 -22.11
CA VAL A 462 5.68 -8.45 -21.72
C VAL A 462 5.30 -9.91 -21.89
N PHE A 463 6.09 -10.64 -22.66
CA PHE A 463 5.92 -12.07 -22.92
C PHE A 463 7.15 -12.83 -22.42
N GLY A 464 6.96 -13.73 -21.45
CA GLY A 464 8.03 -14.54 -20.89
C GLY A 464 8.29 -15.80 -21.73
N ILE A 465 9.51 -15.98 -22.20
CA ILE A 465 9.96 -17.10 -23.04
C ILE A 465 11.08 -17.82 -22.30
N GLY A 466 10.76 -18.92 -21.60
CA GLY A 466 11.77 -19.66 -20.84
C GLY A 466 12.46 -18.78 -19.78
N SER A 467 13.75 -18.47 -19.97
CA SER A 467 14.56 -17.60 -19.11
C SER A 467 14.62 -16.14 -19.59
N GLU A 468 14.06 -15.82 -20.74
CA GLU A 468 14.09 -14.48 -21.35
C GLU A 468 12.70 -13.82 -21.32
N MET A 469 12.69 -12.50 -21.47
CA MET A 469 11.46 -11.72 -21.60
C MET A 469 11.55 -10.85 -22.84
N VAL A 470 10.50 -10.89 -23.65
CA VAL A 470 10.33 -9.99 -24.78
C VAL A 470 9.34 -8.92 -24.37
N SER A 471 9.77 -7.66 -24.40
CA SER A 471 8.90 -6.51 -24.19
C SER A 471 9.12 -5.45 -25.25
N PHE A 472 8.07 -4.68 -25.53
CA PHE A 472 8.07 -3.57 -26.48
C PHE A 472 6.95 -2.61 -26.10
N VAL A 473 6.99 -1.36 -26.58
CA VAL A 473 5.91 -0.40 -26.33
C VAL A 473 4.97 -0.39 -27.52
N SER A 474 3.69 -0.71 -27.30
CA SER A 474 2.68 -0.59 -28.37
C SER A 474 2.21 0.86 -28.51
N THR A 475 2.14 1.35 -29.76
CA THR A 475 1.62 2.70 -30.07
C THR A 475 0.10 2.75 -30.03
N THR A 476 -0.57 1.60 -30.20
CA THR A 476 -2.04 1.50 -30.19
C THR A 476 -2.56 1.05 -28.83
N SER A 477 -2.41 -0.24 -28.51
CA SER A 477 -2.82 -0.80 -27.22
C SER A 477 -1.98 -2.02 -26.85
N ALA A 478 -1.40 -1.98 -25.64
CA ALA A 478 -0.79 -3.16 -25.03
C ALA A 478 -1.81 -4.25 -24.71
N LEU A 479 -3.04 -3.87 -24.36
CA LEU A 479 -4.11 -4.82 -24.05
C LEU A 479 -4.52 -5.62 -25.28
N LYS A 480 -4.57 -4.98 -26.45
CA LYS A 480 -4.78 -5.66 -27.74
C LYS A 480 -3.79 -6.82 -27.92
N TRP A 481 -2.50 -6.56 -27.73
CA TRP A 481 -1.45 -7.58 -27.86
C TRP A 481 -1.67 -8.74 -26.89
N GLN A 482 -1.91 -8.42 -25.61
CA GLN A 482 -2.12 -9.45 -24.59
C GLN A 482 -3.38 -10.28 -24.89
N GLU A 483 -4.52 -9.65 -25.15
CA GLU A 483 -5.79 -10.35 -25.42
C GLU A 483 -5.72 -11.25 -26.66
N ILE A 484 -5.09 -10.79 -27.74
CA ILE A 484 -4.94 -11.58 -28.97
C ILE A 484 -4.01 -12.77 -28.73
N VAL A 485 -2.80 -12.53 -28.21
CA VAL A 485 -1.79 -13.58 -28.01
C VAL A 485 -2.29 -14.62 -27.01
N ASP A 486 -2.89 -14.18 -25.90
CA ASP A 486 -3.43 -15.08 -24.89
C ASP A 486 -4.57 -15.95 -25.45
N PHE A 487 -5.44 -15.35 -26.27
CA PHE A 487 -6.51 -16.09 -26.93
C PHE A 487 -5.96 -17.16 -27.87
N GLN A 488 -4.95 -16.83 -28.69
CA GLN A 488 -4.31 -17.79 -29.58
C GLN A 488 -3.66 -18.95 -28.79
N ILE A 489 -2.93 -18.65 -27.72
CA ILE A 489 -2.27 -19.68 -26.91
C ILE A 489 -3.30 -20.59 -26.24
N LYS A 490 -4.34 -20.01 -25.64
CA LYS A 490 -5.31 -20.78 -24.86
C LYS A 490 -6.22 -21.62 -25.74
N PHE A 491 -6.77 -21.05 -26.80
CA PHE A 491 -7.84 -21.72 -27.56
C PHE A 491 -7.34 -22.40 -28.83
N ARG A 492 -6.35 -21.83 -29.53
CA ARG A 492 -5.80 -22.42 -30.75
C ARG A 492 -4.72 -23.44 -30.43
N LEU A 493 -3.75 -23.07 -29.59
CA LEU A 493 -2.66 -23.96 -29.18
C LEU A 493 -3.04 -24.90 -28.03
N LYS A 494 -4.20 -24.69 -27.39
CA LYS A 494 -4.75 -25.51 -26.29
C LYS A 494 -3.74 -25.76 -25.16
N ARG A 495 -2.93 -24.75 -24.83
CA ARG A 495 -1.88 -24.89 -23.82
C ARG A 495 -2.42 -24.63 -22.42
N GLU A 496 -2.49 -25.69 -21.63
CA GLU A 496 -2.92 -25.63 -20.23
C GLU A 496 -1.86 -25.02 -19.30
N ASN A 497 -0.58 -25.17 -19.64
CA ASN A 497 0.56 -24.64 -18.84
C ASN A 497 0.88 -23.16 -19.14
N TYR A 498 -0.10 -22.40 -19.63
CA TYR A 498 0.04 -20.98 -19.95
C TYR A 498 -0.54 -20.11 -18.83
N HIS A 499 0.24 -19.16 -18.32
CA HIS A 499 -0.20 -18.29 -17.22
C HIS A 499 -0.45 -16.86 -17.69
N THR A 500 -1.70 -16.43 -17.63
CA THR A 500 -2.12 -15.05 -17.93
C THR A 500 -3.06 -14.53 -16.84
N ASP A 501 -3.15 -13.21 -16.75
CA ASP A 501 -4.08 -12.52 -15.84
C ASP A 501 -5.52 -12.48 -16.42
N LEU A 502 -5.71 -12.79 -17.72
CA LEU A 502 -6.99 -12.63 -18.43
C LEU A 502 -7.87 -13.89 -18.43
N TRP A 503 -7.27 -15.08 -18.44
CA TRP A 503 -7.98 -16.32 -18.71
C TRP A 503 -7.64 -17.39 -17.67
N GLY A 504 -8.67 -18.05 -17.11
CA GLY A 504 -8.56 -19.11 -16.09
C GLY A 504 -8.43 -20.52 -16.64
#